data_AF-A0A5B8G1K6-F1
#
_entry.id   AF-A0A5B8G1K6-F1
#
_cell.length_a   1.000
_cell.length_b   1.000
_cell.length_c   1.000
_cell.angle_alpha   90.00
_cell.angle_beta   90.00
_cell.angle_gamma   90.00
#
_symmetry.space_group_name_H-M   'P 1'
#
loop_
_entity.id
_entity.type
_entity.pdbx_description
1 polymer ?
#
loop_
_entity_poly.entity_id
_entity_poly.type
_entity_poly.pdbx_seq_one_letter_code
_entity_poly.pdbx_strand_id
1 'polypeptide(L)'
;MRRIATALSGLGLSLMLGMAAQAAEFRPFVTADFEAARAEGRPVIVDIAADWCPTCKAQKPIIDALASEPAQDRTVIFEVDFDTQKDVVRALGAQRQSTLIAYRGMTETARSVGETRKEALGALFESVLAE
;
A
#
# COMPACT_ATOMS: atom_id res chain seq x y z
N MET A 1 65.86 -2.21 -10.81
CA MET A 1 64.91 -2.36 -11.94
C MET A 1 63.70 -3.15 -11.45
N ARG A 2 62.50 -2.61 -11.67
CA ARG A 2 61.19 -3.06 -11.17
C ARG A 2 60.85 -4.50 -11.59
N ARG A 3 60.26 -5.30 -10.68
CA ARG A 3 59.17 -6.22 -11.00
C ARG A 3 58.16 -6.25 -9.85
N ILE A 4 56.96 -5.80 -10.18
CA ILE A 4 55.75 -5.78 -9.36
C ILE A 4 55.15 -7.19 -9.42
N ALA A 5 54.77 -7.75 -8.27
CA ALA A 5 53.90 -8.92 -8.21
C ALA A 5 52.82 -8.65 -7.15
N THR A 6 51.61 -8.42 -7.65
CA THR A 6 50.35 -8.30 -6.94
C THR A 6 49.96 -9.59 -6.23
N ALA A 7 49.50 -9.50 -4.99
CA ALA A 7 48.71 -10.53 -4.33
C ALA A 7 47.50 -9.89 -3.65
N LEU A 8 46.32 -10.13 -4.24
CA LEU A 8 44.99 -9.87 -3.70
C LEU A 8 44.68 -10.84 -2.56
N SER A 9 44.13 -10.37 -1.44
CA SER A 9 43.29 -11.10 -0.45
C SER A 9 43.13 -10.18 0.78
N GLY A 10 41.97 -9.81 1.31
CA GLY A 10 40.60 -10.16 1.00
C GLY A 10 39.68 -9.06 1.52
N LEU A 11 38.58 -8.87 0.79
CA LEU A 11 37.51 -7.92 1.04
C LEU A 11 36.82 -8.24 2.38
N GLY A 12 37.13 -7.48 3.42
CA GLY A 12 36.35 -7.46 4.67
C GLY A 12 35.34 -6.31 4.64
N LEU A 13 34.49 -6.25 3.61
CA LEU A 13 33.41 -5.27 3.56
C LEU A 13 32.13 -5.99 4.00
N SER A 14 31.89 -5.98 5.31
CA SER A 14 30.69 -6.51 5.94
C SER A 14 29.44 -6.02 5.23
N LEU A 15 28.67 -6.98 4.71
CA LEU A 15 27.29 -6.84 4.27
C LEU A 15 26.46 -6.14 5.36
N MET A 16 26.10 -4.89 5.13
CA MET A 16 24.96 -4.23 5.78
C MET A 16 24.17 -3.46 4.72
N LEU A 17 23.85 -4.12 3.61
CA LEU A 17 22.88 -3.58 2.65
C LEU A 17 21.47 -3.93 3.13
N GLY A 18 20.78 -2.91 3.64
CA GLY A 18 19.34 -2.74 3.40
C GLY A 18 18.41 -3.37 4.43
N MET A 19 18.20 -2.68 5.54
CA MET A 19 16.92 -2.76 6.25
C MET A 19 15.92 -1.99 5.37
N ALA A 20 15.26 -2.66 4.43
CA ALA A 20 14.22 -2.06 3.61
C ALA A 20 13.10 -1.59 4.55
N ALA A 21 12.70 -0.32 4.44
CA ALA A 21 11.65 0.27 5.25
C ALA A 21 10.40 -0.63 5.23
N GLN A 22 10.01 -1.14 6.41
CA GLN A 22 8.80 -1.95 6.58
C GLN A 22 7.60 -1.01 6.68
N ALA A 23 6.87 -0.85 5.58
CA ALA A 23 5.60 -0.13 5.51
C ALA A 23 4.80 -0.67 4.32
N ALA A 24 3.50 -0.41 4.29
CA ALA A 24 2.66 -0.73 3.15
C ALA A 24 3.17 -0.03 1.88
N GLU A 25 3.03 -0.73 0.74
CA GLU A 25 3.42 -0.23 -0.57
C GLU A 25 2.27 0.58 -1.17
N PHE A 26 2.45 1.90 -1.34
CA PHE A 26 1.51 2.74 -2.09
C PHE A 26 1.79 2.64 -3.59
N ARG A 27 0.73 2.42 -4.39
CA ARG A 27 0.82 2.30 -5.85
C ARG A 27 -0.34 3.02 -6.52
N PRO A 28 -0.12 3.66 -7.69
CA PRO A 28 -1.21 4.02 -8.58
C PRO A 28 -2.03 2.78 -8.96
N PHE A 29 -3.35 2.92 -9.06
CA PHE A 29 -4.20 1.81 -9.47
C PHE A 29 -3.95 1.44 -10.95
N VAL A 30 -3.55 0.19 -11.17
CA VAL A 30 -3.52 -0.45 -12.49
C VAL A 30 -4.20 -1.80 -12.34
N THR A 31 -5.21 -2.08 -13.16
CA THR A 31 -6.03 -3.30 -13.04
C THR A 31 -5.18 -4.57 -13.01
N ALA A 32 -4.17 -4.68 -13.86
CA ALA A 32 -3.28 -5.84 -13.90
C ALA A 32 -2.51 -6.04 -12.57
N ASP A 33 -2.02 -4.94 -11.98
CA ASP A 33 -1.27 -4.98 -10.72
C ASP A 33 -2.18 -5.30 -9.53
N PHE A 34 -3.39 -4.73 -9.53
CA PHE A 34 -4.41 -5.00 -8.53
C PHE A 34 -4.79 -6.49 -8.49
N GLU A 35 -5.07 -7.08 -9.66
CA GLU A 35 -5.40 -8.50 -9.76
C GLU A 35 -4.20 -9.39 -9.41
N ALA A 36 -2.99 -9.03 -9.83
CA ALA A 36 -1.77 -9.77 -9.48
C ALA A 36 -1.53 -9.80 -7.97
N ALA A 37 -1.60 -8.65 -7.30
CA ALA A 37 -1.40 -8.57 -5.85
C ALA A 37 -2.41 -9.43 -5.08
N ARG A 38 -3.67 -9.44 -5.52
CA ARG A 38 -4.73 -10.29 -4.93
C ARG A 38 -4.48 -11.77 -5.19
N ALA A 39 -4.08 -12.14 -6.40
CA ALA A 39 -3.76 -13.52 -6.77
C ALA A 39 -2.54 -14.05 -6.01
N GLU A 40 -1.57 -13.20 -5.69
CA GLU A 40 -0.41 -13.49 -4.83
C GLU A 40 -0.79 -13.60 -3.34
N GLY A 41 -2.05 -13.31 -2.99
CA GLY A 41 -2.53 -13.34 -1.61
C GLY A 41 -2.01 -12.19 -0.75
N ARG A 42 -1.54 -11.09 -1.36
CA ARG A 42 -1.18 -9.89 -0.60
C ARG A 42 -2.44 -9.26 0.03
N PRO A 43 -2.34 -8.71 1.25
CA PRO A 43 -3.36 -7.80 1.77
C PRO A 43 -3.45 -6.58 0.86
N VAL A 44 -4.66 -6.19 0.47
CA VAL A 44 -4.85 -5.07 -0.47
C VAL A 44 -5.88 -4.10 0.08
N ILE A 45 -5.56 -2.81 0.05
CA ILE A 45 -6.49 -1.72 0.28
C ILE A 45 -6.56 -0.87 -0.99
N VAL A 46 -7.74 -0.39 -1.35
CA VAL A 46 -7.94 0.62 -2.39
C VAL A 46 -8.35 1.92 -1.70
N ASP A 47 -7.61 3.00 -1.94
CA ASP A 47 -7.95 4.36 -1.52
C ASP A 47 -8.48 5.18 -2.70
N ILE A 48 -9.77 5.50 -2.68
CA ILE A 48 -10.44 6.25 -3.74
C ILE A 48 -10.62 7.70 -3.28
N ALA A 49 -9.82 8.60 -3.83
CA ALA A 49 -9.67 9.98 -3.37
C ALA A 49 -9.76 11.00 -4.51
N ALA A 50 -9.88 12.28 -4.15
CA ALA A 50 -9.80 13.41 -5.07
C ALA A 50 -9.07 14.59 -4.39
N ASP A 51 -8.32 15.39 -5.14
CA ASP A 51 -7.49 16.47 -4.57
C ASP A 51 -8.28 17.58 -3.87
N TRP A 52 -9.51 17.84 -4.32
CA TRP A 52 -10.38 18.85 -3.73
C TRP A 52 -11.17 18.34 -2.52
N CYS A 53 -11.10 17.04 -2.22
CA CYS A 53 -11.90 16.39 -1.19
C CYS A 53 -11.35 16.68 0.23
N PRO A 54 -12.06 17.45 1.08
CA PRO A 54 -11.57 17.76 2.43
C PRO A 54 -11.50 16.52 3.33
N THR A 55 -12.44 15.58 3.18
CA THR A 55 -12.42 14.33 3.96
C THR A 55 -11.24 13.45 3.58
N CYS A 56 -10.88 13.39 2.31
CA CYS A 56 -9.71 12.64 1.82
C CYS A 56 -8.42 13.23 2.40
N LYS A 57 -8.31 14.56 2.46
CA LYS A 57 -7.19 15.25 3.13
C LYS A 57 -7.12 14.93 4.63
N ALA A 58 -8.26 14.76 5.29
CA ALA A 58 -8.31 14.35 6.69
C ALA A 58 -7.96 12.86 6.89
N GLN A 59 -8.31 11.99 5.94
CA GLN A 59 -7.97 10.56 5.97
C GLN A 59 -6.49 10.31 5.74
N LYS A 60 -5.87 11.03 4.80
CA LYS A 60 -4.47 10.81 4.39
C LYS A 60 -3.47 10.65 5.55
N PRO A 61 -3.37 11.56 6.54
CA PRO A 61 -2.42 11.38 7.64
C PRO A 61 -2.72 10.16 8.53
N ILE A 62 -3.98 9.70 8.56
CA ILE A 62 -4.36 8.49 9.31
C ILE A 62 -3.97 7.25 8.51
N ILE A 63 -4.25 7.22 7.20
CA ILE A 63 -3.84 6.17 6.28
C ILE A 63 -2.31 6.03 6.28
N ASP A 64 -1.57 7.12 6.14
CA ASP A 64 -0.11 7.12 6.15
C ASP A 64 0.45 6.56 7.48
N ALA A 65 -0.18 6.89 8.61
CA ALA A 65 0.21 6.38 9.92
C ALA A 65 -0.06 4.88 10.06
N LEU A 66 -1.25 4.40 9.66
CA LEU A 66 -1.61 2.97 9.70
C LEU A 66 -0.76 2.16 8.73
N ALA A 67 -0.50 2.69 7.53
CA ALA A 67 0.35 2.07 6.51
C ALA A 67 1.80 1.90 6.98
N SER A 68 2.26 2.74 7.91
CA SER A 68 3.61 2.65 8.47
C SER A 68 3.74 1.63 9.61
N GLU A 69 2.64 0.98 10.01
CA GLU A 69 2.69 -0.02 11.07
C GLU A 69 3.38 -1.30 10.57
N PRO A 70 4.26 -1.94 11.37
CA PRO A 70 5.00 -3.14 10.93
C PRO A 70 4.11 -4.30 10.47
N ALA A 71 2.88 -4.39 11.01
CA ALA A 71 1.91 -5.40 10.61
C ALA A 71 1.41 -5.24 9.15
N GLN A 72 1.64 -4.06 8.55
CA GLN A 72 1.21 -3.70 7.20
C GLN A 72 2.34 -3.76 6.17
N ASP A 73 3.51 -4.31 6.52
CA ASP A 73 4.69 -4.39 5.65
C ASP A 73 4.47 -5.11 4.30
N ARG A 74 3.48 -6.00 4.24
CA ARG A 74 3.08 -6.73 3.03
C ARG A 74 1.87 -6.16 2.32
N THR A 75 1.22 -5.16 2.92
CA THR A 75 -0.01 -4.57 2.41
C THR A 75 0.28 -3.67 1.22
N VAL A 76 -0.61 -3.70 0.24
CA VAL A 76 -0.57 -2.82 -0.93
C VAL A 76 -1.74 -1.87 -0.86
N ILE A 77 -1.46 -0.57 -0.97
CA ILE A 77 -2.50 0.46 -1.03
C ILE A 77 -2.53 0.98 -2.47
N PHE A 78 -3.60 0.66 -3.21
CA PHE A 78 -3.82 1.17 -4.55
C PHE A 78 -4.60 2.48 -4.50
N GLU A 79 -4.00 3.54 -5.04
CA GLU A 79 -4.58 4.87 -5.11
C GLU A 79 -5.40 5.03 -6.39
N VAL A 80 -6.69 5.34 -6.21
CA VAL A 80 -7.63 5.59 -7.30
C VAL A 80 -8.08 7.04 -7.24
N ASP A 81 -7.67 7.83 -8.25
CA ASP A 81 -8.26 9.13 -8.49
C ASP A 81 -9.73 9.01 -8.94
N PHE A 82 -10.63 9.60 -8.15
CA PHE A 82 -12.08 9.53 -8.32
C PHE A 82 -12.58 10.23 -9.60
N ASP A 83 -11.90 11.31 -10.03
CA ASP A 83 -12.36 12.15 -11.13
C ASP A 83 -11.90 11.63 -12.49
N THR A 84 -10.71 11.04 -12.56
CA THR A 84 -10.04 10.63 -13.79
C THR A 84 -10.19 9.15 -14.09
N GLN A 85 -10.27 8.28 -13.07
CA GLN A 85 -10.40 6.82 -13.22
C GLN A 85 -11.84 6.34 -13.03
N LYS A 86 -12.79 6.99 -13.72
CA LYS A 86 -14.24 6.75 -13.52
C LYS A 86 -14.68 5.32 -13.84
N ASP A 87 -14.03 4.66 -14.77
CA ASP A 87 -14.25 3.24 -15.08
C ASP A 87 -13.85 2.35 -13.90
N VAL A 88 -12.67 2.58 -13.31
CA VAL A 88 -12.20 1.88 -12.10
C VAL A 88 -13.14 2.12 -10.93
N VAL A 89 -13.51 3.38 -10.66
CA VAL A 89 -14.46 3.76 -9.58
C VAL A 89 -15.78 2.98 -9.71
N ARG A 90 -16.33 2.92 -10.94
CA ARG A 90 -17.57 2.16 -11.21
C ARG A 90 -17.37 0.66 -11.03
N ALA A 91 -16.26 0.11 -11.51
CA ALA A 91 -15.95 -1.32 -11.39
C ALA A 91 -15.81 -1.76 -9.92
N LEU A 92 -15.25 -0.90 -9.06
CA LEU A 92 -15.11 -1.13 -7.63
C LEU A 92 -16.37 -0.78 -6.82
N GLY A 93 -17.46 -0.38 -7.49
CA GLY A 93 -18.75 -0.05 -6.88
C GLY A 93 -18.72 1.19 -5.99
N ALA A 94 -17.72 2.05 -6.11
CA ALA A 94 -17.61 3.25 -5.29
C ALA A 94 -18.52 4.37 -5.81
N GLN A 95 -19.30 4.98 -4.91
CA GLN A 95 -20.26 6.04 -5.26
C GLN A 95 -19.74 7.45 -4.97
N ARG A 96 -18.67 7.56 -4.16
CA ARG A 96 -18.06 8.84 -3.77
C ARG A 96 -16.58 8.65 -3.44
N GLN A 97 -15.82 9.74 -3.58
CA GLN A 97 -14.48 9.89 -3.02
C GLN A 97 -14.48 9.69 -1.49
N SER A 98 -13.31 9.52 -0.89
CA SER A 98 -13.14 9.15 0.53
C SER A 98 -13.63 7.73 0.81
N THR A 99 -13.52 6.84 -0.19
CA THR A 99 -13.89 5.43 -0.06
C THR A 99 -12.62 4.60 0.08
N LEU A 100 -12.55 3.78 1.13
CA LEU A 100 -11.54 2.74 1.31
C LEU A 100 -12.20 1.38 1.16
N ILE A 101 -11.53 0.47 0.44
CA ILE A 101 -12.00 -0.90 0.25
C ILE A 101 -10.85 -1.85 0.57
N ALA A 102 -11.10 -2.79 1.48
CA ALA A 102 -10.13 -3.76 1.95
C ALA A 102 -10.40 -5.14 1.32
N TYR A 103 -9.35 -5.81 0.90
CA TYR A 103 -9.39 -7.12 0.27
C TYR A 103 -8.35 -8.07 0.87
N ARG A 104 -8.76 -9.33 1.03
CA ARG A 104 -7.87 -10.47 1.22
C ARG A 104 -8.15 -11.51 0.14
N GLY A 105 -7.19 -11.69 -0.77
CA GLY A 105 -7.40 -12.43 -2.00
C GLY A 105 -8.56 -11.83 -2.80
N MET A 106 -9.55 -12.66 -3.17
CA MET A 106 -10.71 -12.20 -3.94
C MET A 106 -11.84 -11.61 -3.10
N THR A 107 -11.76 -11.72 -1.78
CA THR A 107 -12.83 -11.32 -0.85
C THR A 107 -12.65 -9.87 -0.41
N GLU A 108 -13.70 -9.07 -0.54
CA GLU A 108 -13.79 -7.76 0.13
C GLU A 108 -14.06 -7.98 1.62
N THR A 109 -13.12 -7.60 2.49
CA THR A 109 -13.16 -7.84 3.94
C THR A 109 -13.80 -6.68 4.70
N ALA A 110 -13.66 -5.45 4.18
CA ALA A 110 -14.28 -4.26 4.75
C ALA A 110 -14.39 -3.13 3.72
N ARG A 111 -15.31 -2.21 3.96
CA ARG A 111 -15.46 -0.96 3.21
C ARG A 111 -15.79 0.18 4.14
N SER A 112 -15.17 1.33 3.89
CA SER A 112 -15.40 2.56 4.64
C SER A 112 -15.60 3.73 3.70
N VAL A 113 -16.52 4.65 4.05
CA VAL A 113 -16.86 5.79 3.21
C VAL A 113 -16.98 7.04 4.08
N GLY A 114 -16.11 8.02 3.84
CA GLY A 114 -16.14 9.30 4.55
C GLY A 114 -15.70 9.26 6.01
N GLU A 115 -15.09 8.16 6.46
CA GLU A 115 -14.66 7.96 7.85
C GLU A 115 -13.31 8.65 8.12
N THR A 116 -13.18 9.30 9.27
CA THR A 116 -11.95 10.01 9.69
C THR A 116 -11.53 9.67 11.12
N ARG A 117 -12.16 8.69 11.76
CA ARG A 117 -11.74 8.18 13.08
C ARG A 117 -10.66 7.12 12.91
N LYS A 118 -9.55 7.26 13.63
CA LYS A 118 -8.41 6.35 13.56
C LYS A 118 -8.81 4.92 13.88
N GLU A 119 -9.68 4.71 14.85
CA GLU A 119 -10.11 3.38 15.30
C GLU A 119 -10.88 2.63 14.20
N ALA A 120 -11.75 3.34 13.48
CA ALA A 120 -12.54 2.74 12.41
C ALA A 120 -11.72 2.46 11.16
N LEU A 121 -10.79 3.35 10.80
CA LEU A 121 -9.83 3.09 9.72
C LEU A 121 -8.84 1.98 10.09
N GLY A 122 -8.40 1.93 11.35
CA GLY A 122 -7.59 0.84 11.88
C GLY A 122 -8.29 -0.51 11.76
N ALA A 123 -9.58 -0.60 12.11
CA ALA A 123 -10.34 -1.84 11.93
C ALA A 123 -10.42 -2.30 10.46
N LEU A 124 -10.49 -1.37 9.51
CA LEU A 124 -10.42 -1.70 8.08
C LEU A 124 -9.04 -2.25 7.70
N PHE A 125 -7.97 -1.64 8.20
CA PHE A 125 -6.59 -2.09 7.99
C PHE A 125 -6.30 -3.46 8.62
N GLU A 126 -6.86 -3.76 9.78
CA GLU A 126 -6.74 -5.09 10.40
C GLU A 126 -7.52 -6.16 9.62
N SER A 127 -8.61 -5.79 8.94
CA SER A 127 -9.45 -6.74 8.20
C SER A 127 -8.72 -7.46 7.05
N VAL A 128 -7.64 -6.87 6.51
CA VAL A 128 -6.86 -7.49 5.42
C VAL A 128 -5.79 -8.46 5.94
N LEU A 129 -5.50 -8.42 7.24
CA LEU A 129 -4.46 -9.24 7.87
C LEU A 129 -4.99 -10.61 8.31
N ALA A 130 -6.29 -10.71 8.62
CA ALA A 130 -6.94 -11.96 8.98
C ALA A 130 -6.85 -13.01 7.86
N GLU A 131 -6.56 -14.26 8.24
CA GLU A 131 -6.47 -15.42 7.34
C GLU A 131 -7.82 -16.10 7.09
#